data_AF-A0A495VAW4-F1
#
_entry.id   AF-A0A495VAW4-F1
#
_cell.length_a   1.000
_cell.length_b   1.000
_cell.length_c   1.000
_cell.angle_alpha   90.00
_cell.angle_beta   90.00
_cell.angle_gamma   90.00
#
_symmetry.space_group_name_H-M   'P 1'
#
loop_
_entity.id
_entity.type
_entity.pdbx_description
1 polymer ?
#
loop_
_entity_poly.entity_id
_entity_poly.type
_entity_poly.pdbx_seq_one_letter_code
_entity_poly.pdbx_strand_id
1 'polypeptide(L)' 'MRHAILDCAVGDFEAQFDLQALRGEISFALPGEACVTVYVPGRPTAAMITLAQTLEQDYDALGRTVRVQVKSDD' A
#
# COMPACT_ATOMS: atom_id res chain seq x y z
N MET A 1 12.95 -8.99 10.52
CA MET A 1 11.53 -8.79 10.18
C MET A 1 11.48 -7.97 8.90
N ARG A 2 11.55 -8.64 7.74
CA ARG A 2 11.27 -7.99 6.45
C ARG A 2 9.81 -7.50 6.48
N HIS A 3 9.55 -6.38 5.83
CA HIS A 3 8.48 -5.43 6.13
C HIS A 3 7.05 -5.98 6.07
N ALA A 4 6.54 -6.55 7.17
CA ALA A 4 5.18 -7.13 7.25
C ALA A 4 4.05 -6.20 6.78
N ILE A 5 4.18 -4.88 6.97
CA ILE A 5 3.21 -3.87 6.50
C ILE A 5 3.17 -3.83 4.96
N LEU A 6 4.34 -3.93 4.32
CA LEU A 6 4.45 -3.93 2.87
C LEU A 6 3.84 -5.20 2.28
N ASP A 7 4.17 -6.35 2.88
CA ASP A 7 3.68 -7.65 2.42
C ASP A 7 2.15 -7.74 2.56
N CYS A 8 1.57 -7.24 3.67
CA CYS A 8 0.13 -7.15 3.83
C CYS A 8 -0.51 -6.22 2.79
N ALA A 9 -0.01 -4.99 2.64
CA ALA A 9 -0.58 -4.04 1.70
C ALA A 9 -0.53 -4.55 0.26
N VAL A 10 0.60 -5.13 -0.16
CA VAL A 10 0.71 -5.74 -1.51
C VAL A 10 -0.27 -6.91 -1.66
N GLY A 11 -0.32 -7.80 -0.67
CA GLY A 11 -1.20 -8.97 -0.70
C GLY A 11 -2.68 -8.62 -0.79
N ASP A 12 -3.13 -7.56 -0.09
CA ASP A 12 -4.51 -7.10 -0.15
C ASP A 12 -4.88 -6.59 -1.55
N PHE A 13 -3.96 -5.87 -2.21
CA PHE A 13 -4.15 -5.43 -3.60
C PHE A 13 -4.19 -6.61 -4.58
N GLU A 14 -3.29 -7.58 -4.43
CA GLU A 14 -3.27 -8.79 -5.26
C GLU A 14 -4.58 -9.57 -5.13
N ALA A 15 -5.02 -9.81 -3.89
CA ALA A 15 -6.23 -10.57 -3.61
C ALA A 15 -7.51 -9.86 -4.08
N GLN A 16 -7.62 -8.55 -3.86
CA GLN A 16 -8.84 -7.80 -4.16
C GLN A 16 -9.03 -7.51 -5.65
N PHE A 17 -7.94 -7.36 -6.41
CA PHE A 17 -7.98 -6.98 -7.82
C PHE A 17 -7.54 -8.10 -8.78
N ASP A 18 -7.33 -9.33 -8.29
CA ASP A 18 -6.83 -10.48 -9.07
C ASP A 18 -5.51 -10.15 -9.80
N LEU A 19 -4.61 -9.46 -9.09
CA LEU A 19 -3.28 -9.09 -9.57
C LEU A 19 -2.23 -10.05 -9.01
N GLN A 20 -1.08 -10.14 -9.69
CA GLN A 20 0.02 -11.00 -9.26
C GLN A 20 1.36 -10.31 -9.39
N ALA A 21 2.25 -10.62 -8.44
CA ALA A 21 3.62 -10.15 -8.37
C ALA A 21 3.74 -8.62 -8.37
N LEU A 22 2.84 -7.94 -7.65
CA LEU A 22 2.91 -6.48 -7.53
C LEU A 22 4.19 -6.08 -6.80
N ARG A 23 4.84 -5.04 -7.32
CA ARG A 23 5.99 -4.45 -6.65
C ARG A 23 5.50 -3.51 -5.55
N GLY A 24 6.06 -3.66 -4.37
CA GLY A 24 5.87 -2.75 -3.25
C GLY A 24 7.18 -2.12 -2.82
N GLU A 25 7.13 -0.86 -2.40
CA GLU A 25 8.22 -0.17 -1.73
C GLU A 25 7.75 0.43 -0.41
N ILE A 26 8.65 0.51 0.58
CA ILE A 26 8.40 1.19 1.83
C ILE A 26 9.51 2.21 2.08
N SER A 27 9.12 3.41 2.48
CA SER A 27 10.01 4.51 2.81
C SER A 27 9.61 5.13 4.15
N PHE A 28 10.59 5.64 4.88
CA PHE A 28 10.40 6.29 6.18
C PHE A 28 10.84 7.74 6.08
N ALA A 29 10.10 8.53 5.29
CA ALA A 29 10.45 9.91 4.99
C ALA A 29 10.35 10.83 6.23
N LEU A 30 9.50 10.47 7.21
CA LEU A 30 9.33 11.20 8.46
C LEU A 30 9.43 10.26 9.66
N PRO A 31 9.93 10.75 10.83
CA PRO A 31 9.97 9.96 12.05
C PRO A 31 8.58 9.49 12.47
N GLY A 32 8.38 8.18 12.58
CA GLY A 32 7.11 7.60 12.99
C GLY A 32 6.08 7.40 11.88
N GLU A 33 6.39 7.79 10.63
CA GLU A 33 5.51 7.60 9.48
C GLU A 33 6.12 6.59 8.50
N ALA A 34 5.36 5.56 8.15
CA ALA A 34 5.72 4.64 7.08
C ALA A 34 4.95 4.99 5.81
N CYS A 35 5.64 5.25 4.72
CA CYS A 35 5.04 5.46 3.41
C CYS A 35 5.26 4.22 2.55
N VAL A 36 4.18 3.50 2.27
CA VAL A 36 4.12 2.33 1.40
C VAL A 36 3.71 2.79 0.00
N THR A 37 4.44 2.38 -1.02
CA THR A 37 4.05 2.57 -2.42
C THR A 37 3.80 1.23 -3.06
N VAL A 38 2.58 1.00 -3.55
CA VAL A 38 2.20 -0.18 -4.33
C VAL A 38 2.19 0.20 -5.81
N TYR A 39 2.94 -0.55 -6.61
CA TYR A 39 3.04 -0.37 -8.05
C TYR A 39 2.07 -1.34 -8.74
N VAL A 40 1.06 -0.81 -9.42
CA VAL A 40 0.02 -1.57 -10.12
C VAL A 40 0.23 -1.52 -11.64
N PRO A 41 -0.17 -2.56 -12.40
CA PRO A 41 -0.08 -2.53 -13.85
C PRO A 41 -1.07 -1.49 -14.41
N GLY A 42 -0.53 -0.53 -15.17
CA GLY A 42 -1.31 0.53 -15.78
C GLY A 42 -1.82 1.58 -14.79
N ARG A 43 -2.84 2.34 -15.20
CA ARG A 43 -3.30 3.51 -14.43
C ARG A 43 -4.08 3.08 -13.18
N PRO A 44 -3.74 3.60 -11.97
CA PRO A 44 -4.49 3.34 -10.75
C PRO A 44 -5.97 3.67 -10.91
N THR A 45 -6.83 2.74 -10.49
CA THR A 45 -8.29 2.91 -10.54
C THR A 45 -8.81 3.60 -9.27
N ALA A 46 -10.02 4.14 -9.32
CA ALA A 46 -10.66 4.72 -8.13
C ALA A 46 -10.80 3.69 -6.99
N ALA A 47 -11.10 2.43 -7.31
CA ALA A 47 -11.22 1.36 -6.33
C ALA A 47 -9.88 1.06 -5.62
N MET A 48 -8.77 1.09 -6.35
CA MET A 48 -7.42 0.92 -5.78
C MET A 48 -7.05 2.07 -4.84
N ILE A 49 -7.42 3.29 -5.21
CA ILE A 49 -7.23 4.47 -4.35
C ILE A 49 -8.08 4.35 -3.07
N THR A 50 -9.32 3.88 -3.19
CA THR A 50 -10.18 3.62 -2.03
C THR A 50 -9.58 2.56 -1.11
N LEU A 51 -9.05 1.44 -1.64
CA LEU A 51 -8.38 0.42 -0.83
C LEU A 51 -7.18 1.00 -0.07
N ALA A 52 -6.31 1.77 -0.75
CA ALA A 52 -5.19 2.44 -0.09
C ALA A 52 -5.66 3.29 1.09
N GLN A 53 -6.72 4.09 0.90
CA GLN A 53 -7.28 4.94 1.96
C GLN A 53 -7.87 4.12 3.12
N THR A 54 -8.52 2.99 2.85
CA THR A 54 -9.02 2.09 3.90
C THR A 54 -7.87 1.52 4.72
N LEU A 55 -6.79 1.07 4.07
CA LEU A 55 -5.60 0.58 4.76
C LEU A 55 -4.97 1.66 5.63
N GLU A 56 -4.85 2.90 5.13
CA GLU A 56 -4.36 4.03 5.94
C GLU A 56 -5.20 4.23 7.22
N GLN A 57 -6.54 4.17 7.11
CA GLN A 57 -7.45 4.32 8.26
C GLN A 57 -7.32 3.17 9.26
N ASP A 58 -7.16 1.94 8.78
CA ASP A 58 -6.97 0.77 9.64
C ASP A 58 -5.67 0.87 10.44
N TYR A 59 -4.58 1.32 9.82
CA TYR A 59 -3.32 1.55 10.53
C TYR A 59 -3.40 2.72 11.51
N ASP A 60 -4.09 3.81 11.15
CA ASP A 60 -4.30 4.96 12.03
C ASP A 60 -5.08 4.55 13.29
N ALA A 61 -6.11 3.71 13.15
CA ALA A 61 -6.88 3.15 14.26
C ALA A 61 -6.02 2.29 15.21
N LEU A 62 -4.92 1.71 14.71
CA LEU A 62 -3.93 0.96 15.50
C LEU A 62 -2.86 1.87 16.12
N GLY A 63 -2.98 3.19 15.99
CA GLY A 63 -2.02 4.17 16.49
C GLY A 63 -0.74 4.25 15.67
N ARG A 64 -0.78 3.85 14.38
CA ARG A 64 0.36 3.90 13.47
C ARG A 64 0.07 4.82 12.30
N THR A 65 0.96 5.77 12.03
CA THR A 65 0.85 6.63 10.86
C THR A 65 1.44 5.90 9.65
N VAL A 66 0.59 5.33 8.81
CA VAL A 66 0.96 4.70 7.54
C VAL A 66 0.28 5.44 6.40
N ARG A 67 1.04 5.76 5.35
CA ARG A 67 0.54 6.30 4.08
C ARG A 67 0.69 5.24 3.00
N VAL A 68 -0.33 5.05 2.19
CA VAL A 68 -0.35 4.08 1.10
C VAL A 68 -0.55 4.83 -0.22
N GLN A 69 0.47 4.84 -1.05
CA GLN A 69 0.45 5.40 -2.39
C GLN A 69 0.28 4.29 -3.42
N VAL A 70 -0.52 4.55 -4.44
CA VAL A 70 -0.67 3.63 -5.57
C VAL A 70 -0.10 4.32 -6.81
N LYS A 71 0.88 3.70 -7.46
CA LYS A 71 1.53 4.21 -8.67
C LYS A 71 1.43 3.18 -9.78
N SER A 72 1.48 3.64 -11.03
CA SER A 72 1.62 2.75 -12.18
C SER A 72 3.06 2.21 -12.26
N ASP A 73 3.21 0.91 -12.52
CA ASP A 73 4.46 0.30 -12.97
C ASP A 73 4.48 0.39 -14.51
N ASP A 74 5.18 1.39 -15.04
CA ASP A 74 5.37 1.65 -16.49
C ASP A 74 6.85 1.45 -16.85
#